data_AF-A0A0L0FHM9-F1
#
_entry.id   AF-A0A0L0FHM9-F1
#
_cell.length_a   1.000
_cell.length_b   1.000
_cell.length_c   1.000
_cell.angle_alpha   90.00
_cell.angle_beta   90.00
_cell.angle_gamma   90.00
#
_symmetry.space_group_name_H-M   'P 1'
#
loop_
_entity.id
_entity.type
_entity.pdbx_description
1 polymer ?
#
loop_
_entity_poly.entity_id
_entity_poly.type
_entity_poly.pdbx_seq_one_letter_code
_entity_poly.pdbx_strand_id
1 'polypeptide(L)'
;MELERTNRPLLVVSHRATMRCLFAYLLDIPAEDIPFTPIPLHTVIRVITTGYGTTIDYYDLSEEGRMEVADPVKGAIQQYDALNDAI
;
A
#
# COMPACT_ATOMS: atom_id res chain seq x y z
N MET A 1 12.81 13.12 -1.52
CA MET A 1 13.36 12.25 -0.43
C MET A 1 14.44 11.32 -1.00
N GLU A 2 15.32 10.70 -0.20
CA GLU A 2 16.28 9.69 -0.69
C GLU A 2 15.60 8.50 -1.41
N LEU A 3 14.33 8.25 -1.07
CA LEU A 3 13.47 7.27 -1.74
C LEU A 3 13.41 7.47 -3.26
N GLU A 4 13.28 8.72 -3.72
CA GLU A 4 13.14 9.04 -5.16
C GLU A 4 14.47 9.00 -5.91
N ARG A 5 15.57 9.13 -5.18
CA ARG A 5 16.93 9.07 -5.74
C ARG A 5 17.42 7.63 -5.95
N THR A 6 16.70 6.66 -5.38
CA THR A 6 17.07 5.25 -5.45
C THR A 6 16.39 4.57 -6.63
N ASN A 7 17.17 4.15 -7.63
CA ASN A 7 16.67 3.43 -8.80
C ASN A 7 16.61 1.89 -8.61
N ARG A 8 16.38 1.44 -7.38
CA ARG A 8 16.32 0.02 -7.00
C ARG A 8 15.07 -0.22 -6.15
N PRO A 9 14.51 -1.45 -6.15
CA PRO A 9 13.43 -1.80 -5.23
C PRO A 9 13.85 -1.54 -3.78
N LEU A 10 12.98 -0.86 -3.03
CA LEU A 10 13.18 -0.54 -1.62
C LEU A 10 12.10 -1.21 -0.77
N LEU A 11 12.52 -1.73 0.38
CA LEU A 11 11.62 -2.21 1.43
C LEU A 11 11.75 -1.29 2.63
N VAL A 12 10.65 -0.62 2.99
CA VAL A 12 10.58 0.23 4.18
C VAL A 12 9.77 -0.49 5.24
N VAL A 13 10.37 -0.74 6.40
CA VAL A 13 9.70 -1.31 7.58
C VAL A 13 9.69 -0.24 8.66
N SER A 14 8.49 0.14 9.11
CA SER A 14 8.31 1.22 10.08
C SER A 14 7.01 1.03 10.87
N HIS A 15 6.57 2.07 11.57
CA HIS A 15 5.32 2.11 12.31
C HIS A 15 4.14 2.60 11.44
N ARG A 16 2.90 2.35 11.87
CA ARG A 16 1.70 2.77 11.11
C ARG A 16 1.65 4.27 10.82
N ALA A 17 2.00 5.10 11.81
CA ALA A 17 1.93 6.56 11.67
C ALA A 17 2.93 7.08 10.62
N THR A 18 4.17 6.60 10.65
CA THR A 18 5.20 6.99 9.68
C THR A 18 4.91 6.42 8.29
N MET A 19 4.33 5.22 8.21
CA MET A 19 3.86 4.63 6.95
C MET A 19 2.73 5.43 6.31
N ARG A 20 1.77 5.97 7.09
CA ARG A 20 0.73 6.86 6.57
C ARG A 20 1.32 8.09 5.90
N CYS A 21 2.29 8.75 6.54
CA CYS A 21 2.96 9.92 5.97
C CYS A 21 3.70 9.57 4.67
N LEU A 22 4.41 8.44 4.64
CA LEU A 22 5.15 7.99 3.47
C LEU A 22 4.20 7.63 2.31
N PHE A 23 3.13 6.91 2.60
CA PHE A 23 2.14 6.50 1.63
C PHE A 23 1.38 7.70 1.06
N ALA A 24 0.95 8.63 1.91
CA ALA A 24 0.32 9.88 1.52
C ALA A 24 1.22 10.73 0.62
N TYR A 25 2.52 10.80 0.92
CA TYR A 25 3.49 11.49 0.08
C TYR A 25 3.56 10.90 -1.34
N LEU A 26 3.56 9.57 -1.45
CA LEU A 26 3.64 8.88 -2.75
C LEU A 26 2.36 8.98 -3.58
N LEU A 27 1.21 9.18 -2.94
CA LEU A 27 -0.12 9.20 -3.57
C LEU A 27 -0.76 10.58 -3.61
N ASP A 28 -0.03 11.62 -3.21
CA ASP A 28 -0.51 13.01 -3.17
C ASP A 28 -1.80 13.18 -2.34
N ILE A 29 -1.86 12.50 -1.18
CA ILE A 29 -3.00 12.60 -0.26
C ILE A 29 -2.90 13.91 0.55
N PRO A 30 -4.00 14.69 0.69
CA PRO A 30 -4.01 15.91 1.50
C PRO A 30 -3.59 15.69 2.95
N ALA A 31 -2.91 16.70 3.52
CA ALA A 31 -2.37 16.62 4.88
C ALA A 31 -3.42 16.31 5.96
N GLU A 32 -4.64 16.77 5.77
CA GLU A 32 -5.79 16.54 6.66
C GLU A 32 -6.26 15.09 6.69
N ASP A 33 -6.03 14.33 5.62
CA ASP A 33 -6.46 12.94 5.48
C ASP A 33 -5.39 11.92 5.90
N ILE A 34 -4.13 12.35 6.02
CA ILE A 34 -2.99 11.48 6.42
C ILE A 34 -3.27 10.69 7.70
N PRO A 35 -3.80 11.28 8.79
CA PRO A 35 -4.05 10.55 10.03
C PRO A 35 -5.06 9.40 9.86
N PHE A 36 -5.94 9.52 8.88
CA PHE A 36 -7.06 8.59 8.63
C PHE A 36 -6.74 7.56 7.55
N THR A 37 -5.62 7.72 6.84
CA THR A 37 -5.18 6.77 5.80
C THR A 37 -5.07 5.33 6.36
N PRO A 38 -5.77 4.35 5.75
CA PRO A 38 -5.75 2.97 6.22
C PRO A 38 -4.41 2.31 5.88
N ILE A 39 -3.69 1.86 6.91
CA ILE A 39 -2.47 1.06 6.79
C ILE A 39 -2.68 -0.22 7.61
N PRO A 40 -3.06 -1.35 6.97
CA PRO A 40 -3.30 -2.60 7.66
C PRO A 40 -2.01 -3.19 8.26
N LEU A 41 -2.17 -3.98 9.32
CA LEU A 41 -1.07 -4.74 9.92
C LEU A 41 -0.82 -6.02 9.12
N HIS A 42 0.42 -6.51 9.17
CA HIS A 42 0.84 -7.75 8.50
C HIS A 42 0.59 -7.76 6.99
N THR A 43 0.46 -6.60 6.36
CA THR A 43 0.27 -6.48 4.91
C THR A 43 1.48 -5.78 4.29
N VAL A 44 2.05 -6.37 3.24
CA VAL A 44 3.01 -5.66 2.40
C VAL A 44 2.24 -4.87 1.35
N ILE A 45 2.50 -3.56 1.29
CA ILE A 45 1.91 -2.66 0.31
C ILE A 45 2.99 -2.39 -0.75
N ARG A 46 2.78 -2.90 -1.96
CA ARG A 46 3.66 -2.63 -3.10
C ARG A 46 3.14 -1.40 -3.83
N VAL A 47 3.96 -0.36 -3.90
CA VAL A 47 3.66 0.88 -4.63
C VAL A 47 4.62 0.99 -5.81
N ILE A 48 4.07 1.09 -7.02
CA ILE A 48 4.85 1.31 -8.25
C ILE A 48 4.39 2.64 -8.83
N THR A 49 5.23 3.66 -8.69
CA THR A 49 5.01 4.98 -9.29
C THR A 49 5.63 5.02 -10.67
N THR A 50 4.81 5.34 -11.68
CA THR A 50 5.25 5.56 -13.06
C THR A 50 4.92 6.98 -13.47
N GLY A 51 5.51 7.49 -14.56
CA GLY A 51 5.17 8.82 -15.08
C GLY A 51 3.72 8.99 -15.54
N TYR A 52 2.95 7.90 -15.63
CA TYR A 52 1.55 7.89 -16.08
C TYR A 52 0.56 7.56 -14.96
N GLY A 53 1.04 7.29 -13.74
CA GLY A 53 0.21 6.94 -12.60
C GLY A 53 0.87 5.96 -11.64
N THR A 54 0.15 5.61 -10.59
CA THR A 54 0.63 4.76 -9.49
C THR A 54 -0.22 3.50 -9.37
N THR A 55 0.43 2.34 -9.31
CA THR A 55 -0.22 1.05 -9.03
C THR A 55 0.07 0.63 -7.59
N ILE A 56 -0.96 0.11 -6.91
CA ILE A 56 -0.88 -0.31 -5.52
C ILE A 56 -1.39 -1.75 -5.43
N ASP A 57 -0.58 -2.63 -4.85
CA ASP A 57 -0.97 -4.01 -4.56
C ASP A 57 -0.80 -4.29 -3.07
N TYR A 58 -1.73 -5.06 -2.50
CA TYR A 58 -1.71 -5.47 -1.10
C TYR A 58 -1.46 -6.97 -1.01
N TYR A 59 -0.49 -7.35 -0.19
CA TYR A 59 -0.14 -8.74 0.09
C TYR A 59 -0.34 -9.01 1.56
N ASP A 60 -1.41 -9.69 1.92
CA ASP A 60 -1.63 -10.11 3.30
C ASP A 60 -0.66 -11.24 3.67
N LEU A 61 0.08 -11.06 4.77
CA LEU A 61 0.99 -12.03 5.35
C LEU A 61 0.47 -12.57 6.69
N SER A 62 -0.79 -12.30 7.04
CA SER A 62 -1.45 -12.88 8.19
C SER A 62 -1.48 -14.41 8.11
N GLU A 63 -1.52 -15.08 9.27
CA GLU A 63 -1.64 -16.55 9.33
C GLU A 63 -2.92 -17.06 8.65
N GLU A 64 -3.97 -16.23 8.62
CA GLU A 64 -5.26 -16.46 7.95
C GLU A 64 -5.18 -16.28 6.43
N GLY A 65 -4.21 -15.49 5.94
CA GLY A 65 -3.98 -15.15 4.53
C GLY A 65 -2.96 -16.02 3.79
N ARG A 66 -2.52 -17.15 4.35
CA ARG A 66 -1.65 -18.13 3.67
C ARG A 66 -2.39 -18.82 2.51
N MET A 67 -2.60 -18.13 1.40
CA MET A 67 -2.98 -18.73 0.13
C MET A 67 -1.75 -19.35 -0.54
N GLU A 68 -1.80 -20.63 -0.89
CA GLU A 68 -0.85 -21.24 -1.82
C GLU A 68 -0.81 -20.39 -3.11
N VAL A 69 0.40 -20.08 -3.57
CA VAL A 69 0.72 -19.08 -4.59
C VAL A 69 -0.19 -19.20 -5.83
N ALA A 70 -1.24 -18.38 -5.87
CA ALA A 70 -2.06 -18.13 -7.06
C ALA A 70 -2.22 -16.62 -7.22
N ASP A 71 -1.99 -16.17 -8.45
CA ASP A 71 -1.71 -14.82 -8.94
C ASP A 71 -2.22 -13.62 -8.10
N PRO A 72 -1.30 -12.82 -7.48
CA PRO A 72 -1.64 -11.78 -6.51
C PRO A 72 -2.32 -10.54 -7.10
N VAL A 73 -2.36 -10.39 -8.43
CA VAL A 73 -2.90 -9.19 -9.10
C VAL A 73 -4.43 -9.18 -9.13
N LYS A 74 -5.09 -10.35 -9.08
CA LYS A 74 -6.56 -10.43 -9.22
C LYS A 74 -7.35 -10.14 -7.94
N GLY A 75 -6.76 -10.36 -6.76
CA GLY A 75 -7.46 -10.19 -5.48
C GLY A 75 -7.49 -8.74 -4.98
N ALA A 76 -6.44 -7.96 -5.26
CA ALA A 76 -6.25 -6.63 -4.67
C ALA A 76 -7.25 -5.57 -5.17
N ILE A 77 -7.67 -5.65 -6.44
CA ILE A 77 -8.67 -4.73 -7.02
C ILE A 77 -10.05 -4.97 -6.41
N GLN A 78 -10.42 -6.24 -6.19
CA GLN A 78 -11.73 -6.61 -5.61
C GLN A 78 -11.89 -6.17 -4.15
N GLN A 79 -10.77 -6.14 -3.40
CA GLN A 79 -10.80 -5.85 -1.96
C GLN A 79 -10.90 -4.35 -1.65
N TYR A 80 -10.43 -3.47 -2.54
CA TYR A 80 -10.60 -2.02 -2.38
C TYR A 80 -12.07 -1.60 -2.59
N ASP A 81 -12.73 -2.12 -3.63
CA ASP A 81 -14.15 -1.84 -3.90
C ASP A 81 -15.05 -2.35 -2.77
N ALA A 82 -14.78 -3.57 -2.25
CA ALA A 82 -15.55 -4.14 -1.15
C ALA A 82 -15.36 -3.43 0.21
N LEU A 83 -14.22 -2.76 0.43
CA LEU A 83 -13.99 -1.99 1.65
C LEU A 83 -14.67 -0.60 1.61
N ASN A 84 -14.79 -0.01 0.41
CA ASN A 84 -15.48 1.27 0.21
C ASN A 84 -17.00 1.14 0.20
N ASP A 85 -17.56 0.00 -0.24
CA ASP A 85 -19.01 -0.27 -0.21
C ASP A 85 -19.58 -0.50 1.21
N ALA A 86 -18.71 -0.55 2.23
CA ALA A 86 -19.09 -0.81 3.63
C ALA A 86 -19.10 0.45 4.52
N ILE A 87 -19.00 1.65 3.93
CA ILE A 87 -19.09 2.95 4.63
C ILE A 87 -20.32 3.72 4.15
#